data_AF-A0A0C3PNK0-F1
#
_entry.id   AF-A0A0C3PNK0-F1
#
_cell.length_a   1.000
_cell.length_b   1.000
_cell.length_c   1.000
_cell.angle_alpha   90.00
_cell.angle_beta   90.00
_cell.angle_gamma   90.00
#
_symmetry.space_group_name_H-M   'P 1'
#
loop_
_entity.id
_entity.type
_entity.pdbx_description
1 polymer ?
#
loop_
_entity_poly.entity_id
_entity_poly.type
_entity_poly.pdbx_seq_one_letter_code
_entity_poly.pdbx_strand_id
1 'polypeptide(L)'
;MNATLSDSALGIHKNTGKLTHDVVCPPSPIRPSSHPEPQLAWEARYPKGSCSPKTPLPGGLGFYLAGPKIFSNALERGAREAVFSYRMMLQKDWEWVKGGKLPGAYGGVGELAYRCSGGRQHDRCKCFNLRLMWRENGMGELYAYTPLNETNKGALLAVPPFSKTNSDYGISVGKGAWTYEPGVWMTIAERIKLNTVGEANGEVQVWINGDCVIHARGLVLRVDEESHIKGMHFQTFFGGHTPDWASPKDQHAWFADVSGVIVH
;
A
#
# COMPACT_ATOMS: atom_id res chain seq x y z
N MET A 1 -10.55 -16.00 -3.63
CA MET A 1 -9.68 -16.81 -4.52
C MET A 1 -8.33 -16.12 -4.59
N ASN A 2 -7.23 -16.83 -4.31
CA ASN A 2 -5.89 -16.27 -4.54
C ASN A 2 -5.67 -16.21 -6.05
N ALA A 3 -5.30 -15.04 -6.55
CA ALA A 3 -5.07 -14.86 -7.97
C ALA A 3 -3.68 -15.37 -8.36
N THR A 4 -3.57 -15.97 -9.54
CA THR A 4 -2.27 -16.26 -10.15
C THR A 4 -1.47 -14.97 -10.26
N LEU A 5 -0.20 -15.01 -9.86
CA LEU A 5 0.73 -13.88 -9.97
C LEU A 5 1.14 -13.65 -11.44
N SER A 6 0.20 -13.22 -12.27
CA SER A 6 0.43 -12.83 -13.66
C SER A 6 -0.27 -11.53 -14.00
N ASP A 7 0.33 -10.77 -14.92
CA ASP A 7 -0.16 -9.44 -15.30
C ASP A 7 -1.62 -9.48 -15.79
N SER A 8 -1.96 -10.46 -16.61
CA SER A 8 -3.31 -10.61 -17.16
C SER A 8 -4.33 -11.05 -16.12
N ALA A 9 -3.97 -11.92 -15.19
CA ALA A 9 -4.88 -12.41 -14.15
C ALA A 9 -5.21 -11.32 -13.12
N LEU A 10 -4.25 -10.45 -12.82
CA LEU A 10 -4.36 -9.40 -11.80
C LEU A 10 -4.69 -8.02 -12.37
N GLY A 11 -4.87 -7.91 -13.68
CA GLY A 11 -5.15 -6.63 -14.33
C GLY A 11 -4.04 -5.61 -14.05
N ILE A 12 -2.78 -6.06 -14.11
CA ILE A 12 -1.61 -5.21 -13.89
C ILE A 12 -1.48 -4.21 -15.02
N HIS A 13 -1.26 -2.95 -14.66
CA HIS A 13 -1.08 -1.86 -15.60
C HIS A 13 -0.20 -0.77 -14.98
N LYS A 14 0.27 0.16 -15.83
CA LYS A 14 1.14 1.28 -15.43
C LYS A 14 2.37 0.82 -14.63
N ASN A 15 3.10 -0.15 -15.19
CA ASN A 15 4.36 -0.65 -14.65
C ASN A 15 5.37 0.51 -14.44
N THR A 16 6.10 0.45 -13.34
CA THR A 16 7.06 1.50 -12.93
C THR A 16 8.40 1.28 -13.60
N GLY A 17 8.57 1.89 -14.78
CA GLY A 17 9.87 2.05 -15.43
C GLY A 17 10.67 0.74 -15.57
N LYS A 18 11.91 0.75 -15.05
CA LYS A 18 12.88 -0.36 -15.14
C LYS A 18 12.74 -1.42 -14.05
N LEU A 19 11.77 -1.29 -13.14
CA LEU A 19 11.59 -2.27 -12.07
C LEU A 19 10.85 -3.49 -12.60
N THR A 20 11.28 -4.68 -12.20
CA THR A 20 10.64 -5.96 -12.53
C THR A 20 9.81 -6.46 -11.35
N HIS A 21 8.92 -7.42 -11.62
CA HIS A 21 8.13 -8.15 -10.62
C HIS A 21 8.19 -9.64 -10.92
N ASP A 22 9.42 -10.17 -10.91
CA ASP A 22 9.69 -11.55 -11.26
C ASP A 22 9.05 -12.50 -10.24
N VAL A 23 8.44 -13.58 -10.74
CA VAL A 23 7.85 -14.63 -9.89
C VAL A 23 8.94 -15.65 -9.57
N VAL A 24 9.22 -15.84 -8.28
CA VAL A 24 10.27 -16.74 -7.78
C VAL A 24 9.72 -17.69 -6.72
N CYS A 25 10.49 -18.73 -6.40
CA CYS A 25 10.32 -19.48 -5.16
C CYS A 25 10.98 -18.66 -4.03
N PRO A 26 10.23 -18.16 -3.03
CA PRO A 26 10.80 -17.38 -1.94
C PRO A 26 11.65 -18.26 -1.01
N PRO A 27 12.60 -17.69 -0.25
CA PRO A 27 13.34 -18.46 0.75
C PRO A 27 12.41 -18.94 1.87
N SER A 28 12.81 -19.99 2.58
CA SER A 28 12.09 -20.43 3.78
C SER A 28 12.13 -19.33 4.85
N PRO A 29 11.02 -19.07 5.55
CA PRO A 29 11.02 -18.12 6.65
C PRO A 29 11.84 -18.67 7.83
N ILE A 30 12.32 -17.77 8.68
CA ILE A 30 13.08 -18.13 9.89
C ILE A 30 12.21 -18.82 10.95
N ARG A 31 10.89 -18.72 10.83
CA ARG A 31 9.91 -19.46 11.63
C ARG A 31 8.61 -19.67 10.83
N PRO A 32 7.98 -20.85 10.97
CA PRO A 32 6.81 -21.21 10.19
C PRO A 32 5.58 -20.40 10.61
N SER A 33 4.65 -20.21 9.68
CA SER A 33 3.33 -19.61 9.96
C SER A 33 2.28 -20.68 10.24
N SER A 34 1.14 -20.29 10.83
CA SER A 34 -0.02 -21.18 11.02
C SER A 34 -0.68 -21.62 9.70
N HIS A 35 -0.31 -21.00 8.58
CA HIS A 35 -0.81 -21.30 7.24
C HIS A 35 0.31 -21.85 6.34
N PRO A 36 -0.01 -22.62 5.30
CA PRO A 36 0.97 -23.06 4.32
C PRO A 36 1.75 -21.88 3.73
N GLU A 37 3.07 -22.00 3.66
CA GLU A 37 3.94 -20.95 3.12
C GLU A 37 3.74 -20.79 1.60
N PRO A 38 3.83 -19.55 1.06
CA PRO A 38 3.76 -19.35 -0.38
C PRO A 38 4.88 -20.08 -1.11
N GLN A 39 4.52 -20.84 -2.16
CA GLN A 39 5.49 -21.49 -3.05
C GLN A 39 5.98 -20.55 -4.16
N LEU A 40 5.20 -19.53 -4.48
CA LEU A 40 5.51 -18.52 -5.49
C LEU A 40 5.23 -17.13 -4.93
N ALA A 41 6.13 -16.20 -5.21
CA ALA A 41 6.01 -14.81 -4.79
C ALA A 41 6.63 -13.88 -5.84
N TRP A 42 6.14 -12.65 -5.93
CA TRP A 42 6.89 -11.58 -6.58
C TRP A 42 8.08 -11.19 -5.73
N GLU A 43 9.25 -11.10 -6.36
CA GLU A 43 10.46 -10.58 -5.73
C GLU A 43 10.62 -9.08 -6.02
N ALA A 44 10.79 -8.29 -4.95
CA ALA A 44 11.25 -6.93 -5.01
C ALA A 44 12.74 -6.88 -4.63
N ARG A 45 13.58 -6.35 -5.52
CA ARG A 45 15.02 -6.23 -5.31
C ARG A 45 15.40 -4.80 -4.99
N TYR A 46 16.12 -4.58 -3.89
CA TYR A 46 16.58 -3.26 -3.47
C TYR A 46 18.11 -3.23 -3.50
N PRO A 47 18.75 -2.88 -4.64
CA PRO A 47 20.19 -2.75 -4.72
C PRO A 47 20.74 -1.77 -3.68
N LYS A 48 21.98 -1.97 -3.23
CA LYS A 48 22.70 -1.02 -2.39
C LYS A 48 22.71 0.37 -3.04
N GLY A 49 22.34 1.39 -2.28
CA GLY A 49 22.21 2.77 -2.75
C GLY A 49 20.89 3.06 -3.48
N SER A 50 20.01 2.08 -3.65
CA SER A 50 18.73 2.29 -4.33
C SER A 50 17.72 3.05 -3.47
N CYS A 51 16.93 3.90 -4.14
CA CYS A 51 15.94 4.78 -3.54
C CYS A 51 14.64 4.76 -4.37
N SER A 52 13.82 5.81 -4.26
CA SER A 52 12.57 5.91 -5.01
C SER A 52 12.76 5.72 -6.53
N PRO A 53 11.70 5.30 -7.26
CA PRO A 53 11.77 5.06 -8.71
C PRO A 53 12.17 6.27 -9.56
N LYS A 54 12.19 7.47 -8.98
CA LYS A 54 12.60 8.72 -9.65
C LYS A 54 14.09 9.03 -9.50
N THR A 55 14.84 8.20 -8.77
CA THR A 55 16.28 8.36 -8.59
C THR A 55 17.07 7.61 -9.67
N PRO A 56 18.37 7.93 -9.88
CA PRO A 56 19.20 7.23 -10.86
C PRO A 56 19.32 5.71 -10.64
N LEU A 57 19.21 5.26 -9.39
CA LEU A 57 19.23 3.85 -9.01
C LEU A 57 17.90 3.48 -8.32
N PRO A 58 16.86 3.12 -9.09
CA PRO A 58 15.60 2.69 -8.52
C PRO A 58 15.72 1.29 -7.92
N GLY A 59 14.97 1.03 -6.85
CA GLY A 59 14.87 -0.30 -6.22
C GLY A 59 13.44 -0.65 -5.85
N GLY A 60 13.19 -1.94 -5.66
CA GLY A 60 11.91 -2.54 -5.33
C GLY A 60 11.11 -2.96 -6.57
N LEU A 61 9.78 -2.76 -6.53
CA LEU A 61 8.88 -3.01 -7.66
C LEU A 61 7.74 -1.98 -7.67
N GLY A 62 7.01 -1.86 -8.77
CA GLY A 62 5.90 -0.92 -8.83
C GLY A 62 4.95 -1.10 -10.01
N PHE A 63 3.66 -1.23 -9.72
CA PHE A 63 2.58 -1.25 -10.70
C PHE A 63 1.24 -0.96 -10.03
N TYR A 64 0.17 -0.86 -10.82
CA TYR A 64 -1.20 -0.80 -10.34
C TYR A 64 -1.92 -2.10 -10.71
N LEU A 65 -2.75 -2.62 -9.80
CA LEU A 65 -3.59 -3.79 -10.06
C LEU A 65 -5.06 -3.48 -9.84
N ALA A 66 -5.86 -3.72 -10.88
CA ALA A 66 -7.31 -3.61 -10.84
C ALA A 66 -8.00 -4.92 -10.39
N GLY A 67 -7.27 -6.04 -10.46
CA GLY A 67 -7.81 -7.38 -10.22
C GLY A 67 -8.48 -8.00 -11.46
N PRO A 68 -9.01 -9.23 -11.32
CA PRO A 68 -9.75 -9.90 -12.40
C PRO A 68 -10.96 -9.09 -12.87
N LYS A 69 -11.36 -9.25 -14.15
CA LYS A 69 -12.44 -8.47 -14.78
C LYS A 69 -13.74 -8.40 -13.97
N ILE A 70 -14.14 -9.50 -13.33
CA ILE A 70 -15.37 -9.53 -12.50
C ILE A 70 -15.24 -8.56 -11.31
N PHE A 71 -14.08 -8.58 -10.66
CA PHE A 71 -13.78 -7.72 -9.51
C PHE A 71 -13.63 -6.26 -9.95
N SER A 72 -12.84 -5.99 -10.99
CA SER A 72 -12.65 -4.62 -11.50
C SER A 72 -13.98 -4.02 -12.00
N ASN A 73 -14.85 -4.80 -12.64
CA ASN A 73 -16.17 -4.34 -13.07
C ASN A 73 -17.11 -4.05 -11.89
N ALA A 74 -16.95 -4.70 -10.75
CA ALA A 74 -17.70 -4.36 -9.55
C ALA A 74 -17.24 -3.01 -8.98
N LEU A 75 -15.93 -2.77 -8.95
CA LEU A 75 -15.34 -1.49 -8.57
C LEU A 75 -15.82 -0.35 -9.48
N GLU A 76 -15.73 -0.52 -10.81
CA GLU A 76 -16.15 0.48 -11.80
C GLU A 76 -17.66 0.76 -11.76
N ARG A 77 -18.47 -0.19 -11.28
CA ARG A 77 -19.92 0.01 -11.06
C ARG A 77 -20.25 0.65 -9.71
N GLY A 78 -19.24 1.18 -9.01
CA GLY A 78 -19.44 1.95 -7.79
C GLY A 78 -19.51 1.12 -6.52
N ALA A 79 -18.89 -0.07 -6.47
CA ALA A 79 -18.70 -0.77 -5.21
C ALA A 79 -17.98 0.15 -4.20
N ARG A 80 -18.64 0.40 -3.07
CA ARG A 80 -18.21 1.40 -2.09
C ARG A 80 -17.27 0.84 -1.04
N GLU A 81 -17.18 -0.48 -0.93
CA GLU A 81 -16.41 -1.12 0.11
C GLU A 81 -15.65 -2.33 -0.45
N ALA A 82 -14.35 -2.35 -0.19
CA ALA A 82 -13.48 -3.44 -0.62
C ALA A 82 -12.41 -3.73 0.42
N VAL A 83 -11.99 -4.99 0.47
CA VAL A 83 -10.82 -5.45 1.21
C VAL A 83 -9.78 -5.91 0.21
N PHE A 84 -8.55 -5.43 0.37
CA PHE A 84 -7.38 -5.92 -0.35
C PHE A 84 -6.43 -6.59 0.63
N SER A 85 -5.84 -7.72 0.25
CA SER A 85 -4.90 -8.43 1.12
C SER A 85 -3.75 -9.02 0.33
N TYR A 86 -2.60 -9.14 0.98
CA TYR A 86 -1.41 -9.82 0.47
C TYR A 86 -0.59 -10.36 1.64
N ARG A 87 0.20 -11.40 1.39
CA ARG A 87 1.29 -11.81 2.27
C ARG A 87 2.59 -11.17 1.83
N MET A 88 3.42 -10.76 2.77
CA MET A 88 4.77 -10.27 2.50
C MET A 88 5.80 -10.85 3.46
N MET A 89 7.05 -10.92 3.01
CA MET A 89 8.20 -11.25 3.84
C MET A 89 9.36 -10.34 3.46
N LEU A 90 9.97 -9.70 4.45
CA LEU A 90 11.25 -8.99 4.29
C LEU A 90 12.40 -9.98 4.52
N GLN A 91 13.55 -9.79 3.87
CA GLN A 91 14.74 -10.62 4.10
C GLN A 91 15.15 -10.62 5.59
N LYS A 92 15.59 -11.78 6.12
CA LYS A 92 15.85 -12.00 7.56
C LYS A 92 16.73 -10.95 8.27
N ASP A 93 17.64 -10.33 7.55
CA ASP A 93 18.61 -9.36 8.05
C ASP A 93 18.32 -7.95 7.53
N TRP A 94 17.05 -7.63 7.32
CA TRP A 94 16.59 -6.35 6.80
C TRP A 94 17.11 -5.16 7.60
N GLU A 95 17.66 -4.18 6.89
CA GLU A 95 18.11 -2.90 7.42
C GLU A 95 17.13 -1.79 7.01
N TRP A 96 16.46 -1.23 8.00
CA TRP A 96 15.29 -0.36 7.84
C TRP A 96 15.57 1.01 7.21
N VAL A 97 16.78 1.55 7.49
CA VAL A 97 17.11 2.97 7.27
C VAL A 97 15.98 3.84 7.81
N LYS A 98 15.53 4.87 7.10
CA LYS A 98 14.45 5.79 7.50
C LYS A 98 13.06 5.28 7.13
N GLY A 99 12.98 4.25 6.30
CA GLY A 99 11.73 3.67 5.85
C GLY A 99 11.60 3.50 4.34
N GLY A 100 10.45 2.98 3.94
CA GLY A 100 10.10 2.77 2.54
C GLY A 100 8.63 2.48 2.34
N LYS A 101 8.21 2.41 1.08
CA LYS A 101 6.81 2.21 0.70
C LYS A 101 6.44 0.74 0.63
N LEU A 102 5.19 0.46 0.94
CA LEU A 102 4.55 -0.83 0.75
C LEU A 102 3.20 -0.66 0.01
N PRO A 103 2.71 -1.72 -0.65
CA PRO A 103 1.44 -1.70 -1.36
C PRO A 103 0.26 -1.27 -0.49
N GLY A 104 -0.72 -0.60 -1.10
CA GLY A 104 -2.01 -0.27 -0.51
C GLY A 104 -3.01 0.22 -1.55
N ALA A 105 -4.24 0.47 -1.13
CA ALA A 105 -5.33 0.80 -2.03
C ALA A 105 -5.22 2.20 -2.64
N TYR A 106 -5.90 2.39 -3.76
CA TYR A 106 -6.06 3.69 -4.39
C TYR A 106 -7.44 3.81 -5.05
N GLY A 107 -7.82 5.05 -5.31
CA GLY A 107 -9.06 5.36 -6.00
C GLY A 107 -9.14 6.82 -6.41
N GLY A 108 -10.20 7.15 -7.11
CA GLY A 108 -10.40 8.49 -7.66
C GLY A 108 -11.24 8.49 -8.93
N VAL A 109 -11.31 9.66 -9.56
CA VAL A 109 -12.04 9.88 -10.82
C VAL A 109 -11.13 9.56 -12.01
N GLY A 110 -11.49 8.55 -12.80
CA GLY A 110 -10.78 8.19 -14.04
C GLY A 110 -9.26 8.14 -13.89
N GLU A 111 -8.54 8.81 -14.80
CA GLU A 111 -7.08 8.91 -14.78
C GLU A 111 -6.50 9.77 -13.64
N LEU A 112 -7.33 10.54 -12.93
CA LEU A 112 -6.89 11.30 -11.76
C LEU A 112 -6.60 10.39 -10.56
N ALA A 113 -7.17 9.18 -10.51
CA ALA A 113 -6.89 8.20 -9.46
C ALA A 113 -5.39 7.88 -9.29
N TYR A 114 -4.61 7.94 -10.38
CA TYR A 114 -3.17 7.67 -10.38
C TYR A 114 -2.30 8.85 -9.90
N ARG A 115 -2.92 9.99 -9.55
CA ARG A 115 -2.21 11.25 -9.30
C ARG A 115 -1.97 11.56 -7.82
N CYS A 116 -2.52 10.78 -6.89
CA CYS A 116 -2.33 10.96 -5.45
C CYS A 116 -1.04 10.30 -4.94
N SER A 117 0.12 10.73 -5.41
CA SER A 117 1.41 10.24 -4.90
C SER A 117 2.56 11.23 -5.14
N GLY A 118 3.69 11.00 -4.47
CA GLY A 118 4.95 11.69 -4.77
C GLY A 118 4.95 13.20 -4.50
N GLY A 119 4.14 13.66 -3.53
CA GLY A 119 4.07 15.06 -3.11
C GLY A 119 3.25 16.00 -4.02
N ARG A 120 2.47 15.45 -4.96
CA ARG A 120 1.58 16.26 -5.81
C ARG A 120 0.51 16.95 -4.94
N GLN A 121 0.36 18.26 -5.14
CA GLN A 121 -0.57 19.11 -4.38
C GLN A 121 -1.88 19.42 -5.13
N HIS A 122 -1.89 19.29 -6.46
CA HIS A 122 -3.07 19.56 -7.29
C HIS A 122 -4.00 18.34 -7.41
N ASP A 123 -5.30 18.60 -7.61
CA ASP A 123 -6.37 17.60 -7.81
C ASP A 123 -6.50 16.57 -6.68
N ARG A 124 -6.00 16.89 -5.48
CA ARG A 124 -6.05 16.00 -4.31
C ARG A 124 -7.47 15.66 -3.87
N CYS A 125 -8.46 16.46 -4.25
CA CYS A 125 -9.88 16.16 -4.03
C CYS A 125 -10.45 15.08 -4.97
N LYS A 126 -9.73 14.71 -6.04
CA LYS A 126 -10.19 13.76 -7.07
C LYS A 126 -9.58 12.37 -6.94
N CYS A 127 -8.77 12.12 -5.92
CA CYS A 127 -8.16 10.80 -5.69
C CYS A 127 -7.83 10.55 -4.21
N PHE A 128 -7.56 9.29 -3.90
CA PHE A 128 -6.89 8.89 -2.68
C PHE A 128 -5.85 7.79 -2.96
N ASN A 129 -4.85 7.68 -2.10
CA ASN A 129 -3.86 6.62 -2.12
C ASN A 129 -3.46 6.29 -0.68
N LEU A 130 -3.59 5.04 -0.29
CA LEU A 130 -3.50 4.57 1.09
C LEU A 130 -2.40 3.51 1.22
N ARG A 131 -1.24 3.79 0.63
CA ARG A 131 -0.08 2.90 0.76
C ARG A 131 0.39 2.83 2.20
N LEU A 132 1.03 1.72 2.52
CA LEU A 132 1.70 1.54 3.79
C LEU A 132 3.16 1.98 3.71
N MET A 133 3.79 2.11 4.87
CA MET A 133 5.24 2.24 4.98
C MET A 133 5.79 1.36 6.08
N TRP A 134 7.06 0.97 5.92
CA TRP A 134 7.93 0.71 7.06
C TRP A 134 8.74 1.97 7.41
N ARG A 135 9.17 2.04 8.65
CA ARG A 135 10.05 3.05 9.23
C ARG A 135 11.22 2.39 9.94
N GLU A 136 12.06 3.21 10.56
CA GLU A 136 13.11 2.76 11.49
C GLU A 136 12.56 1.71 12.47
N ASN A 137 13.40 0.74 12.79
CA ASN A 137 13.10 -0.35 13.74
C ASN A 137 11.84 -1.15 13.40
N GLY A 138 11.47 -1.20 12.12
CA GLY A 138 10.34 -1.99 11.65
C GLY A 138 8.97 -1.40 11.94
N MET A 139 8.87 -0.19 12.48
CA MET A 139 7.56 0.43 12.74
C MET A 139 6.76 0.56 11.44
N GLY A 140 5.51 0.11 11.46
CA GLY A 140 4.58 0.29 10.36
C GLY A 140 3.74 1.55 10.50
N GLU A 141 3.31 2.13 9.37
CA GLU A 141 2.32 3.20 9.34
C GLU A 141 1.45 3.11 8.08
N LEU A 142 0.22 3.62 8.18
CA LEU A 142 -0.57 3.98 7.02
C LEU A 142 -0.08 5.35 6.52
N TYR A 143 0.23 5.45 5.23
CA TYR A 143 0.69 6.68 4.60
C TYR A 143 -0.37 7.25 3.67
N ALA A 144 -1.26 8.05 4.26
CA ALA A 144 -2.52 8.43 3.64
C ALA A 144 -2.39 9.70 2.79
N TYR A 145 -2.71 9.58 1.51
CA TYR A 145 -3.13 10.69 0.65
C TYR A 145 -4.65 10.63 0.53
N THR A 146 -5.35 11.47 1.27
CA THR A 146 -6.79 11.69 1.12
C THR A 146 -7.04 13.08 0.51
N PRO A 147 -8.29 13.39 0.12
CA PRO A 147 -8.73 14.77 -0.08
C PRO A 147 -8.31 15.66 1.09
N LEU A 148 -7.74 16.82 0.77
CA LEU A 148 -7.25 17.78 1.75
C LEU A 148 -8.43 18.57 2.32
N ASN A 149 -8.81 18.24 3.55
CA ASN A 149 -9.80 18.97 4.34
C ASN A 149 -9.55 18.72 5.84
N GLU A 150 -10.05 19.61 6.70
CA GLU A 150 -9.82 19.51 8.15
C GLU A 150 -10.50 18.29 8.78
N THR A 151 -11.61 17.79 8.22
CA THR A 151 -12.28 16.58 8.69
C THR A 151 -11.37 15.35 8.59
N ASN A 152 -10.81 15.10 7.40
CA ASN A 152 -9.86 14.02 7.17
C ASN A 152 -8.60 14.18 8.02
N LYS A 153 -8.06 15.40 8.07
CA LYS A 153 -6.86 15.70 8.86
C LYS A 153 -7.09 15.40 10.35
N GLY A 154 -8.20 15.87 10.93
CA GLY A 154 -8.56 15.59 12.31
C GLY A 154 -8.74 14.09 12.58
N ALA A 155 -9.51 13.41 11.75
CA ALA A 155 -9.76 11.97 11.87
C ALA A 155 -8.47 11.13 11.78
N LEU A 156 -7.59 11.44 10.83
CA LEU A 156 -6.33 10.71 10.64
C LEU A 156 -5.30 11.03 11.73
N LEU A 157 -5.22 12.28 12.21
CA LEU A 157 -4.31 12.66 13.30
C LEU A 157 -4.74 12.10 14.67
N ALA A 158 -6.01 11.80 14.85
CA ALA A 158 -6.52 11.16 16.06
C ALA A 158 -6.15 9.67 16.18
N VAL A 159 -5.68 9.04 15.10
CA VAL A 159 -5.31 7.61 15.12
C VAL A 159 -4.03 7.41 15.96
N PRO A 160 -4.08 6.57 17.02
CA PRO A 160 -2.90 6.24 17.82
C PRO A 160 -1.98 5.26 17.08
N PRO A 161 -0.75 5.02 17.56
CA PRO A 161 -0.09 5.69 18.69
C PRO A 161 0.58 7.01 18.30
N PHE A 162 0.88 7.22 17.02
CA PHE A 162 1.50 8.45 16.53
C PHE A 162 1.04 8.77 15.11
N SER A 163 0.42 9.93 14.92
CA SER A 163 0.01 10.43 13.62
C SER A 163 0.52 11.86 13.41
N LYS A 164 1.02 12.16 12.21
CA LYS A 164 1.68 13.44 11.91
C LYS A 164 1.45 13.87 10.46
N THR A 165 1.13 15.15 10.29
CA THR A 165 1.07 15.79 8.96
C THR A 165 2.46 16.00 8.39
N ASN A 166 2.55 15.95 7.07
CA ASN A 166 3.70 16.40 6.33
C ASN A 166 3.24 17.48 5.34
N SER A 167 3.87 18.65 5.31
CA SER A 167 3.44 19.82 4.51
C SER A 167 3.28 19.48 3.04
N ASP A 168 4.19 18.66 2.51
CA ASP A 168 4.27 18.41 1.07
C ASP A 168 3.87 16.98 0.69
N TYR A 169 3.46 16.15 1.64
CA TYR A 169 3.26 14.73 1.41
C TYR A 169 2.03 14.14 2.12
N GLY A 170 1.92 12.80 2.11
CA GLY A 170 0.86 12.08 2.83
C GLY A 170 1.00 12.22 4.34
N ILE A 171 -0.12 12.04 5.04
CA ILE A 171 -0.15 12.00 6.51
C ILE A 171 0.39 10.64 6.94
N SER A 172 1.35 10.64 7.88
CA SER A 172 1.75 9.42 8.58
C SER A 172 0.70 9.13 9.64
N VAL A 173 0.06 7.96 9.55
CA VAL A 173 -1.08 7.58 10.39
C VAL A 173 -0.75 6.31 11.16
N GLY A 174 -0.89 6.37 12.47
CA GLY A 174 -0.68 5.23 13.37
C GLY A 174 0.72 4.63 13.31
N LYS A 175 1.76 5.46 13.16
CA LYS A 175 3.14 4.99 13.10
C LYS A 175 3.52 4.26 14.38
N GLY A 176 3.92 2.99 14.24
CA GLY A 176 4.24 2.10 15.35
C GLY A 176 3.02 1.34 15.90
N ALA A 177 1.85 1.42 15.26
CA ALA A 177 0.70 0.58 15.62
C ALA A 177 0.96 -0.92 15.38
N TRP A 178 1.95 -1.25 14.53
CA TRP A 178 2.53 -2.58 14.40
C TRP A 178 4.02 -2.47 14.07
N THR A 179 4.71 -3.60 14.12
CA THR A 179 6.10 -3.75 13.64
C THR A 179 6.16 -4.84 12.58
N TYR A 180 6.98 -4.63 11.57
CA TYR A 180 7.34 -5.65 10.60
C TYR A 180 8.48 -6.49 11.16
N GLU A 181 8.36 -7.79 11.01
CA GLU A 181 9.38 -8.72 11.41
C GLU A 181 10.10 -9.29 10.17
N PRO A 182 11.42 -9.09 10.05
CA PRO A 182 12.20 -9.65 8.96
C PRO A 182 12.29 -11.18 9.04
N GLY A 183 12.27 -11.83 7.88
CA GLY A 183 12.43 -13.27 7.73
C GLY A 183 11.16 -14.08 7.98
N VAL A 184 10.01 -13.45 8.24
CA VAL A 184 8.73 -14.16 8.42
C VAL A 184 7.65 -13.62 7.50
N TRP A 185 6.71 -14.48 7.15
CA TRP A 185 5.53 -14.10 6.40
C TRP A 185 4.52 -13.37 7.29
N MET A 186 4.10 -12.19 6.84
CA MET A 186 3.05 -11.39 7.46
C MET A 186 1.88 -11.23 6.48
N THR A 187 0.67 -11.37 6.98
CA THR A 187 -0.56 -11.07 6.22
C THR A 187 -0.96 -9.63 6.48
N ILE A 188 -1.14 -8.86 5.41
CA ILE A 188 -1.57 -7.47 5.47
C ILE A 188 -2.88 -7.36 4.72
N ALA A 189 -3.90 -6.80 5.37
CA ALA A 189 -5.15 -6.46 4.71
C ALA A 189 -5.54 -5.01 4.97
N GLU A 190 -6.13 -4.38 3.96
CA GLU A 190 -6.67 -3.04 4.02
C GLU A 190 -8.14 -3.07 3.61
N ARG A 191 -9.03 -2.58 4.49
CA ARG A 191 -10.44 -2.36 4.15
C ARG A 191 -10.69 -0.89 3.93
N ILE A 192 -11.33 -0.56 2.80
CA ILE A 192 -11.65 0.80 2.42
C ILE A 192 -13.15 0.87 2.22
N LYS A 193 -13.80 1.80 2.93
CA LYS A 193 -15.20 2.15 2.76
C LYS A 193 -15.32 3.60 2.34
N LEU A 194 -15.81 3.83 1.13
CA LEU A 194 -16.08 5.16 0.62
C LEU A 194 -17.26 5.80 1.36
N ASN A 195 -17.09 7.08 1.68
CA ASN A 195 -18.17 7.88 2.24
C ASN A 195 -19.31 8.09 1.23
N THR A 196 -20.50 8.37 1.76
CA THR A 196 -21.61 8.91 0.97
C THR A 196 -21.23 10.32 0.59
N VAL A 197 -21.46 10.73 -0.66
CA VAL A 197 -21.11 12.09 -1.09
C VAL A 197 -21.90 13.09 -0.24
N GLY A 198 -21.19 14.07 0.32
CA GLY A 198 -21.75 15.04 1.29
C GLY A 198 -21.64 14.62 2.76
N GLU A 199 -21.26 13.38 3.06
CA GLU A 199 -21.12 12.87 4.42
C GLU A 199 -19.67 12.47 4.74
N ALA A 200 -19.30 12.55 6.02
CA ALA A 200 -18.02 12.09 6.54
C ALA A 200 -18.19 10.74 7.26
N ASN A 201 -18.54 9.69 6.52
CA ASN A 201 -18.76 8.33 7.04
C ASN A 201 -17.91 7.26 6.35
N GLY A 202 -16.82 7.69 5.70
CA GLY A 202 -15.83 6.80 5.13
C GLY A 202 -14.93 6.20 6.20
N GLU A 203 -14.35 5.04 5.90
CA GLU A 203 -13.48 4.31 6.82
C GLU A 203 -12.28 3.70 6.09
N VAL A 204 -11.16 3.62 6.81
CA VAL A 204 -10.00 2.83 6.43
C VAL A 204 -9.59 1.97 7.61
N GLN A 205 -9.43 0.67 7.38
CA GLN A 205 -8.84 -0.24 8.36
C GLN A 205 -7.59 -0.91 7.82
N VAL A 206 -6.58 -1.09 8.67
CA VAL A 206 -5.39 -1.90 8.39
C VAL A 206 -5.38 -3.06 9.38
N TRP A 207 -5.20 -4.26 8.84
CA TRP A 207 -5.12 -5.50 9.58
C TRP A 207 -3.78 -6.16 9.34
N ILE A 208 -3.13 -6.61 10.42
CA ILE A 208 -1.84 -7.30 10.38
C ILE A 208 -2.02 -8.65 11.07
N ASN A 209 -1.77 -9.74 10.35
CA ASN A 209 -1.93 -11.12 10.84
C ASN A 209 -3.31 -11.40 11.47
N GLY A 210 -4.35 -10.71 11.01
CA GLY A 210 -5.72 -10.87 11.52
C GLY A 210 -6.12 -9.89 12.63
N ASP A 211 -5.19 -9.05 13.12
CA ASP A 211 -5.47 -8.03 14.13
C ASP A 211 -5.70 -6.66 13.49
N CYS A 212 -6.79 -5.97 13.84
CA CYS A 212 -7.08 -4.61 13.37
C CYS A 212 -6.18 -3.61 14.12
N VAL A 213 -5.15 -3.10 13.45
CA VAL A 213 -4.15 -2.19 14.05
C VAL A 213 -4.46 -0.72 13.79
N ILE A 214 -5.22 -0.42 12.73
CA ILE A 214 -5.73 0.93 12.44
C ILE A 214 -7.21 0.82 12.10
N HIS A 215 -8.04 1.71 12.67
CA HIS A 215 -9.40 1.97 12.22
C HIS A 215 -9.67 3.48 12.19
N ALA A 216 -9.37 4.11 11.06
CA ALA A 216 -9.73 5.50 10.82
C ALA A 216 -11.20 5.57 10.36
N ARG A 217 -12.01 6.40 11.04
CA ARG A 217 -13.44 6.60 10.77
C ARG A 217 -13.71 8.08 10.54
N GLY A 218 -14.86 8.38 9.96
CA GLY A 218 -15.27 9.77 9.77
C GLY A 218 -14.57 10.45 8.59
N LEU A 219 -14.12 9.67 7.61
CA LEU A 219 -13.35 10.18 6.47
C LEU A 219 -14.27 10.63 5.33
N VAL A 220 -13.80 11.61 4.58
CA VAL A 220 -14.31 12.05 3.27
C VAL A 220 -13.28 11.63 2.21
N LEU A 221 -13.40 10.41 1.71
CA LEU A 221 -12.52 9.83 0.68
C LEU A 221 -12.92 10.26 -0.75
N ARG A 222 -14.17 10.67 -0.94
CA ARG A 222 -14.70 11.22 -2.19
C ARG A 222 -15.69 12.35 -1.96
N VAL A 223 -15.77 13.24 -2.94
CA VAL A 223 -16.74 14.35 -3.01
C VAL A 223 -17.55 14.31 -4.31
N ASP A 224 -17.33 13.28 -5.12
CA ASP A 224 -17.86 13.10 -6.47
C ASP A 224 -18.26 11.63 -6.61
N GLU A 225 -19.47 11.36 -7.12
CA GLU A 225 -19.98 9.99 -7.28
C GLU A 225 -19.18 9.20 -8.34
N GLU A 226 -18.52 9.89 -9.28
CA GLU A 226 -17.62 9.24 -10.24
C GLU A 226 -16.37 8.67 -9.58
N SER A 227 -16.00 9.17 -8.39
CA SER A 227 -14.83 8.71 -7.65
C SER A 227 -15.12 7.39 -6.94
N HIS A 228 -14.34 6.37 -7.25
CA HIS A 228 -14.46 5.03 -6.66
C HIS A 228 -13.09 4.39 -6.40
N ILE A 229 -13.10 3.28 -5.66
CA ILE A 229 -11.91 2.45 -5.42
C ILE A 229 -11.48 1.85 -6.77
N LYS A 230 -10.20 1.95 -7.12
CA LYS A 230 -9.67 1.47 -8.41
C LYS A 230 -8.88 0.16 -8.29
N GLY A 231 -8.40 -0.17 -7.09
CA GLY A 231 -7.61 -1.37 -6.84
C GLY A 231 -6.46 -1.08 -5.88
N MET A 232 -5.30 -1.71 -6.10
CA MET A 232 -4.09 -1.44 -5.32
C MET A 232 -3.00 -0.76 -6.14
N HIS A 233 -2.35 0.21 -5.51
CA HIS A 233 -1.07 0.75 -5.94
C HIS A 233 0.03 -0.10 -5.30
N PHE A 234 0.48 -1.11 -6.04
CA PHE A 234 1.43 -2.11 -5.56
C PHE A 234 2.84 -1.64 -5.88
N GLN A 235 3.38 -0.81 -4.98
CA GLN A 235 4.67 -0.18 -5.16
C GLN A 235 5.45 -0.19 -3.86
N THR A 236 6.67 -0.69 -3.94
CA THR A 236 7.60 -0.74 -2.83
C THR A 236 8.98 -0.28 -3.24
N PHE A 237 9.63 0.50 -2.39
CA PHE A 237 10.97 1.06 -2.59
C PHE A 237 11.46 1.69 -1.27
N PHE A 238 12.77 1.79 -1.11
CA PHE A 238 13.39 2.58 -0.04
C PHE A 238 13.13 4.07 -0.25
N GLY A 239 12.51 4.71 0.74
CA GLY A 239 11.51 5.73 0.47
C GLY A 239 11.80 7.13 1.01
N GLY A 240 12.69 7.83 0.33
CA GLY A 240 12.75 9.28 0.22
C GLY A 240 13.31 9.59 -1.17
N HIS A 241 14.01 10.71 -1.34
CA HIS A 241 14.73 11.00 -2.58
C HIS A 241 16.20 11.35 -2.33
N THR A 242 16.65 11.28 -1.08
CA THR A 242 18.00 11.60 -0.65
C THR A 242 18.78 10.33 -0.24
N PRO A 243 20.12 10.33 -0.30
CA PRO A 243 20.94 9.14 -0.05
C PRO A 243 20.77 8.49 1.32
N ASP A 244 20.37 9.26 2.33
CA ASP A 244 20.06 8.81 3.70
C ASP A 244 18.76 7.99 3.81
N TRP A 245 18.02 7.80 2.72
CA TRP A 245 16.91 6.85 2.61
C TRP A 245 17.29 5.57 1.87
N ALA A 246 18.46 5.54 1.24
CA ALA A 246 18.82 4.48 0.31
C ALA A 246 19.06 3.15 1.01
N SER A 247 18.76 2.04 0.34
CA SER A 247 19.08 0.71 0.84
C SER A 247 20.59 0.62 1.16
N PRO A 248 21.01 0.22 2.37
CA PRO A 248 22.42 0.23 2.76
C PRO A 248 23.21 -0.94 2.18
N LYS A 249 22.50 -1.97 1.73
CA LYS A 249 23.00 -3.18 1.08
C LYS A 249 21.99 -3.68 0.03
N ASP A 250 22.34 -4.74 -0.68
CA ASP A 250 21.36 -5.46 -1.50
C ASP A 250 20.38 -6.19 -0.58
N GLN A 251 19.09 -5.93 -0.77
CA GLN A 251 18.02 -6.51 0.07
C GLN A 251 16.86 -6.97 -0.80
N HIS A 252 16.08 -7.91 -0.28
CA HIS A 252 14.95 -8.51 -0.98
C HIS A 252 13.68 -8.51 -0.13
N ALA A 253 12.54 -8.38 -0.79
CA ALA A 253 11.23 -8.63 -0.19
C ALA A 253 10.40 -9.48 -1.15
N TRP A 254 9.54 -10.33 -0.59
CA TRP A 254 8.68 -11.22 -1.35
C TRP A 254 7.22 -10.94 -1.04
N PHE A 255 6.38 -10.99 -2.06
CA PHE A 255 4.95 -10.74 -1.95
C PHE A 255 4.14 -11.83 -2.62
N ALA A 256 3.14 -12.36 -1.92
CA ALA A 256 2.34 -13.49 -2.38
C ALA A 256 0.88 -13.37 -1.95
N ASP A 257 0.04 -14.30 -2.42
CA ASP A 257 -1.37 -14.44 -2.04
C ASP A 257 -2.18 -13.14 -2.10
N VAL A 258 -1.95 -12.38 -3.18
CA VAL A 258 -2.71 -11.17 -3.47
C VAL A 258 -4.18 -11.54 -3.69
N SER A 259 -5.06 -10.87 -2.96
CA SER A 259 -6.49 -11.11 -2.97
C SER A 259 -7.28 -9.82 -2.80
N GLY A 260 -8.52 -9.84 -3.26
CA GLY A 260 -9.47 -8.73 -3.17
C GLY A 260 -10.89 -9.25 -2.97
N VAL A 261 -11.67 -8.55 -2.15
CA VAL A 261 -13.08 -8.86 -1.86
C VAL A 261 -13.89 -7.58 -1.91
N ILE A 262 -15.06 -7.61 -2.55
CA ILE A 262 -16.07 -6.54 -2.46
C ILE A 262 -16.97 -6.86 -1.27
N VAL A 263 -17.20 -5.87 -0.42
CA VAL A 263 -18.14 -6.00 0.70
C VAL A 263 -19.47 -5.38 0.27
N HIS A 264 -20.56 -6.12 0.48
CA HIS A 264 -21.92 -5.73 0.12
C HIS A 264 -22.68 -5.15 1.32
#